data_AF-A0A1C4H012-F1
#
_entry.id   AF-A0A1C4H012-F1
#
_cell.length_a   1.000
_cell.length_b   1.000
_cell.length_c   1.000
_cell.angle_alpha   90.00
_cell.angle_beta   90.00
_cell.angle_gamma   90.00
#
_symmetry.space_group_name_H-M   'P 1'
#
loop_
_entity.id
_entity.type
_entity.pdbx_description
1 polymer ?
#
loop_
_entity_poly.entity_id
_entity_poly.type
_entity_poly.pdbx_seq_one_letter_code
_entity_poly.pdbx_strand_id
1 'polypeptide(L)'
;MAEVITDKDKQYEAQELAAAPGAEQPMEDRTNNRTVRPNSSKAFQKLMETGWEDQEPQIEALESSAFTPARLAALGKRFPSERIVIAAGNYKNRNNDDDYAFRPNTEFAYYTGLGQDYEAGAVLVLNPLDPQSEEAKAGNTHAPELFVAPRADNGTIEYYNNPQYGEYWVGPRAGVKELAAMTGIPTYDIAQLPDALSKDVGNEAGAVRLRVIRQADPQITDQVEDVREANGFPDPNANKQADDELQEFTSTARMIKDPYEIGEIRKAVDATKDGFDRILSRLPQAVGKPRSERMLEGEFNAVSREEGNTVGYSPIVASGDHAPILHWMRNTGVVGHGELLLIDAGVEVESLYTADISRTFPVDGKFTPLQKKLYQAVLDSQQAGFDAAKPGATYSDIHHACMRVIAQRLHDWGILKVDVEESLSPEGQQHRRWIACGVAHHLGLDVHDCAQARYESYQGAKIATGMVFTIEPGLYFAKNDMLIPEELRGIGIRIEDDVLMTEDGPEWISKDIPKEIDEVEAWMAQRAAAKK
;
A
#
# COMPACT_ATOMS: atom_id res chain seq x y z
N MET A 1 -0.24 25.75 50.15
CA MET A 1 0.55 24.75 49.40
C MET A 1 1.99 25.21 49.47
N ALA A 2 2.94 24.37 49.89
CA ALA A 2 4.34 24.75 49.85
C ALA A 2 4.72 25.11 48.40
N GLU A 3 5.54 26.15 48.20
CA GLU A 3 6.11 26.43 46.88
C GLU A 3 6.87 25.18 46.43
N VAL A 4 6.40 24.59 45.32
CA VAL A 4 6.96 23.34 44.76
C VAL A 4 8.30 23.61 44.06
N ILE A 5 8.56 24.87 43.67
CA ILE A 5 9.79 25.31 43.01
C ILE A 5 10.66 26.00 44.06
N THR A 6 11.87 25.48 44.28
CA THR A 6 12.83 26.00 45.25
C THR A 6 13.62 27.18 44.68
N ASP A 7 14.26 27.98 45.55
CA ASP A 7 15.21 29.02 45.12
C ASP A 7 16.37 28.45 44.30
N LYS A 8 16.70 27.17 44.52
CA LYS A 8 17.74 26.48 43.78
C LYS A 8 17.30 26.14 42.36
N ASP A 9 16.05 25.75 42.19
CA ASP A 9 15.48 25.48 40.86
C ASP A 9 15.45 26.77 40.03
N LYS A 10 15.06 27.91 40.64
CA LYS A 10 15.10 29.24 39.99
C LYS A 10 16.52 29.65 39.57
N GLN A 11 17.54 29.27 40.37
CA GLN A 11 18.94 29.50 39.99
C GLN A 11 19.37 28.64 38.80
N TYR A 12 18.94 27.38 38.74
CA TYR A 12 19.24 26.48 37.61
C TYR A 12 18.52 26.93 36.33
N GLU A 13 17.25 27.31 36.42
CA GLU A 13 16.49 27.85 35.29
C GLU A 13 17.15 29.10 34.70
N ALA A 14 17.66 30.02 35.55
CA ALA A 14 18.39 31.19 35.10
C ALA A 14 19.70 30.83 34.36
N GLN A 15 20.37 29.75 34.76
CA GLN A 15 21.57 29.25 34.07
C GLN A 15 21.22 28.64 32.72
N GLU A 16 20.13 27.86 32.65
CA GLU A 16 19.62 27.28 31.40
C GLU A 16 19.19 28.37 30.42
N LEU A 17 18.45 29.39 30.87
CA LEU A 17 18.06 30.55 30.06
C LEU A 17 19.26 31.32 29.51
N ALA A 18 20.33 31.46 30.29
CA ALA A 18 21.56 32.10 29.85
C ALA A 18 22.31 31.29 28.77
N ALA A 19 22.11 29.97 28.73
CA ALA A 19 22.70 29.05 27.75
C ALA A 19 21.76 28.73 26.58
N ALA A 20 20.50 29.18 26.63
CA ALA A 20 19.50 28.87 25.63
C ALA A 20 19.86 29.47 24.25
N PRO A 21 19.47 28.82 23.15
CA PRO A 21 19.64 29.36 21.81
C PRO A 21 18.99 30.76 21.72
N GLY A 22 19.78 31.75 21.30
CA GLY A 22 19.31 33.13 21.15
C GLY A 22 18.39 33.34 19.95
N ALA A 23 18.10 34.60 19.62
CA ALA A 23 17.21 34.97 18.50
C ALA A 23 17.66 34.44 17.12
N GLU A 24 18.94 34.08 16.99
CA GLU A 24 19.55 33.53 15.77
C GLU A 24 19.37 32.01 15.62
N GLN A 25 18.67 31.33 16.55
CA GLN A 25 18.37 29.91 16.42
C GLN A 25 17.67 29.60 15.08
N PRO A 26 18.21 28.66 14.28
CA PRO A 26 17.58 28.21 13.04
C PRO A 26 16.11 27.82 13.27
N MET A 27 15.22 28.18 12.34
CA MET A 27 13.79 27.93 12.51
C MET A 27 13.46 26.43 12.63
N GLU A 28 14.18 25.58 11.90
CA GLU A 28 14.07 24.13 11.95
C GLU A 28 14.38 23.55 13.34
N ASP A 29 15.34 24.14 14.05
CA ASP A 29 15.73 23.69 15.40
C ASP A 29 14.73 24.09 16.48
N ARG A 30 13.85 25.07 16.22
CA ARG A 30 12.95 25.63 17.24
C ARG A 30 11.89 24.63 17.70
N THR A 31 11.58 23.60 16.90
CA THR A 31 10.68 22.51 17.32
C THR A 31 11.19 21.81 18.59
N ASN A 32 12.52 21.80 18.79
CA ASN A 32 13.16 21.19 19.95
C ASN A 32 13.02 22.03 21.24
N ASN A 33 12.63 23.31 21.15
CA ASN A 33 12.47 24.20 22.32
C ASN A 33 11.33 23.78 23.25
N ARG A 34 10.41 22.93 22.77
CA ARG A 34 9.32 22.37 23.59
C ARG A 34 9.83 21.40 24.66
N THR A 35 11.05 20.89 24.51
CA THR A 35 11.67 19.93 25.43
C THR A 35 12.97 20.50 26.01
N VAL A 36 13.11 20.46 27.34
CA VAL A 36 14.41 20.68 27.99
C VAL A 36 15.19 19.36 27.88
N ARG A 37 16.01 19.23 26.83
CA ARG A 37 16.85 18.03 26.66
C ARG A 37 17.91 18.00 27.76
N PRO A 38 18.27 16.83 28.31
CA PRO A 38 19.34 16.74 29.29
C PRO A 38 20.65 17.25 28.69
N ASN A 39 21.11 18.42 29.15
CA ASN A 39 22.41 18.96 28.76
C ASN A 39 23.49 18.16 29.48
N SER A 40 23.95 17.13 28.79
CA SER A 40 24.65 15.96 29.27
C SER A 40 25.93 16.26 30.06
N SER A 41 25.80 16.39 31.37
CA SER A 41 26.94 16.14 32.25
C SER A 41 27.41 14.69 32.06
N LYS A 42 28.73 14.45 32.10
CA LYS A 42 29.29 13.08 32.05
C LYS A 42 28.70 12.16 33.13
N ALA A 43 28.23 12.74 34.23
CA ALA A 43 27.56 12.01 35.30
C ALA A 43 26.19 11.47 34.88
N PHE A 44 25.40 12.26 34.13
CA PHE A 44 24.10 11.84 33.61
C PHE A 44 24.24 10.79 32.51
N GLN A 45 25.15 10.98 31.54
CA GLN A 45 25.46 9.97 30.52
C GLN A 45 25.82 8.62 31.16
N LYS A 46 26.74 8.64 32.13
CA LYS A 46 27.16 7.42 32.83
C LYS A 46 26.02 6.76 33.62
N LEU A 47 25.07 7.54 34.16
CA LEU A 47 23.89 6.98 34.81
C LEU A 47 22.99 6.27 33.79
N MET A 48 22.78 6.91 32.63
CA MET A 48 21.95 6.38 31.55
C MET A 48 22.51 5.11 30.90
N GLU A 49 23.79 4.78 31.11
CA GLU A 49 24.42 3.52 30.66
C GLU A 49 24.33 2.38 31.70
N THR A 50 23.69 2.59 32.88
CA THR A 50 23.73 1.64 33.99
C THR A 50 22.37 1.15 34.45
N GLY A 51 22.30 -0.12 34.89
CA GLY A 51 21.11 -0.67 35.56
C GLY A 51 19.99 -1.13 34.63
N TRP A 52 20.26 -1.21 33.33
CA TRP A 52 19.36 -1.80 32.35
C TRP A 52 19.59 -3.31 32.20
N GLU A 53 18.54 -4.05 31.90
CA GLU A 53 18.62 -5.45 31.48
C GLU A 53 18.86 -5.51 29.96
N ASP A 54 19.49 -6.60 29.49
CA ASP A 54 19.66 -6.84 28.06
C ASP A 54 18.29 -7.07 27.39
N GLN A 55 17.95 -6.23 26.42
CA GLN A 55 16.75 -6.37 25.60
C GLN A 55 17.15 -6.78 24.19
N GLU A 56 17.70 -8.00 24.07
CA GLU A 56 17.94 -8.57 22.76
C GLU A 56 16.60 -9.01 22.15
N PRO A 57 16.22 -8.49 20.98
CA PRO A 57 15.00 -8.88 20.31
C PRO A 57 15.08 -10.36 19.91
N GLN A 58 13.94 -11.03 19.82
CA GLN A 58 13.89 -12.36 19.22
C GLN A 58 14.17 -12.25 17.73
N ILE A 59 15.08 -13.09 17.24
CA ILE A 59 15.56 -13.06 15.87
C ILE A 59 15.15 -14.36 15.19
N GLU A 60 14.09 -14.30 14.38
CA GLU A 60 13.66 -15.40 13.53
C GLU A 60 13.66 -14.95 12.07
N ALA A 61 13.99 -15.88 11.16
CA ALA A 61 13.89 -15.64 9.74
C ALA A 61 12.42 -15.42 9.35
N LEU A 62 12.16 -14.40 8.53
CA LEU A 62 10.81 -14.15 8.02
C LEU A 62 10.42 -15.26 7.04
N GLU A 63 9.15 -15.66 7.04
CA GLU A 63 8.64 -16.64 6.06
C GLU A 63 8.87 -16.16 4.62
N SER A 64 8.68 -14.86 4.38
CA SER A 64 8.93 -14.18 3.10
C SER A 64 10.37 -14.33 2.60
N SER A 65 11.35 -14.44 3.51
CA SER A 65 12.77 -14.54 3.16
C SER A 65 13.11 -15.80 2.36
N ALA A 66 12.27 -16.84 2.41
CA ALA A 66 12.44 -18.03 1.58
C ALA A 66 12.19 -17.76 0.09
N PHE A 67 11.47 -16.69 -0.25
CA PHE A 67 11.03 -16.36 -1.62
C PHE A 67 11.88 -15.25 -2.26
N THR A 68 12.50 -14.40 -1.46
CA THR A 68 13.31 -13.26 -1.94
C THR A 68 14.52 -13.65 -2.81
N PRO A 69 15.24 -14.78 -2.61
CA PRO A 69 16.38 -15.11 -3.45
C PRO A 69 16.03 -15.26 -4.94
N ALA A 70 14.85 -15.82 -5.24
CA ALA A 70 14.38 -15.96 -6.62
C ALA A 70 14.06 -14.59 -7.25
N ARG A 71 13.43 -13.70 -6.47
CA ARG A 71 13.09 -12.32 -6.88
C ARG A 71 14.37 -11.53 -7.18
N LEU A 72 15.33 -11.56 -6.26
CA LEU A 72 16.64 -10.90 -6.40
C LEU A 72 17.43 -11.44 -7.62
N ALA A 73 17.40 -12.76 -7.84
CA ALA A 73 18.04 -13.36 -9.00
C ALA A 73 17.40 -12.92 -10.33
N ALA A 74 16.08 -12.78 -10.39
CA ALA A 74 15.38 -12.27 -11.57
C ALA A 74 15.74 -10.80 -11.86
N LEU A 75 15.76 -9.97 -10.82
CA LEU A 75 16.17 -8.57 -10.91
C LEU A 75 17.61 -8.43 -11.41
N GLY A 76 18.54 -9.18 -10.81
CA GLY A 76 19.93 -9.17 -11.23
C GLY A 76 20.15 -9.69 -12.66
N LYS A 77 19.35 -10.65 -13.14
CA LYS A 77 19.44 -11.11 -14.54
C LYS A 77 18.98 -10.07 -15.54
N ARG A 78 18.05 -9.18 -15.16
CA ARG A 78 17.55 -8.11 -16.04
C ARG A 78 18.56 -6.99 -16.26
N PHE A 79 19.37 -6.67 -15.25
CA PHE A 79 20.35 -5.60 -15.28
C PHE A 79 21.75 -6.13 -14.94
N PRO A 80 22.34 -6.99 -15.79
CA PRO A 80 23.65 -7.56 -15.53
C PRO A 80 24.71 -6.45 -15.46
N SER A 81 25.67 -6.58 -14.54
CA SER A 81 26.80 -5.64 -14.39
C SER A 81 26.42 -4.23 -13.93
N GLU A 82 25.18 -4.01 -13.48
CA GLU A 82 24.71 -2.74 -12.94
C GLU A 82 24.40 -2.87 -11.45
N ARG A 83 24.85 -1.93 -10.63
CA ARG A 83 24.45 -1.85 -9.23
C ARG A 83 23.08 -1.23 -9.12
N ILE A 84 22.17 -1.94 -8.44
CA ILE A 84 20.78 -1.52 -8.26
C ILE A 84 20.59 -1.07 -6.81
N VAL A 85 19.96 0.09 -6.63
CA VAL A 85 19.73 0.74 -5.34
C VAL A 85 18.22 0.90 -5.13
N ILE A 86 17.70 0.32 -4.06
CA ILE A 86 16.28 0.37 -3.71
C ILE A 86 16.18 0.80 -2.24
N ALA A 87 15.66 1.99 -1.97
CA ALA A 87 15.50 2.50 -0.60
C ALA A 87 14.13 2.11 -0.04
N ALA A 88 14.02 1.93 1.27
CA ALA A 88 12.76 1.78 1.99
C ALA A 88 11.96 3.09 2.00
N GLY A 89 12.64 4.23 1.86
CA GLY A 89 12.07 5.56 2.06
C GLY A 89 12.08 5.98 3.53
N ASN A 90 11.53 7.16 3.79
CA ASN A 90 11.53 7.80 5.11
C ASN A 90 10.11 8.14 5.58
N TYR A 91 9.96 8.41 6.87
CA TYR A 91 8.72 8.91 7.47
C TYR A 91 8.16 10.10 6.69
N LYS A 92 6.83 10.14 6.56
CA LYS A 92 6.12 11.26 5.93
C LYS A 92 5.49 12.12 6.99
N ASN A 93 5.78 13.42 6.95
CA ASN A 93 5.26 14.34 7.95
C ASN A 93 3.74 14.49 7.87
N ARG A 94 3.08 14.39 9.02
CA ARG A 94 1.64 14.64 9.18
C ARG A 94 1.40 16.06 9.68
N ASN A 95 1.98 16.40 10.83
CA ASN A 95 1.94 17.76 11.38
C ASN A 95 3.07 18.02 12.38
N ASN A 96 4.02 18.87 12.00
CA ASN A 96 5.17 19.26 12.82
C ASN A 96 6.08 18.06 13.15
N ASP A 97 6.05 17.55 14.38
CA ASP A 97 6.86 16.41 14.84
C ASP A 97 6.10 15.07 14.82
N ASP A 98 4.85 15.11 14.36
CA ASP A 98 4.00 13.92 14.18
C ASP A 98 4.10 13.46 12.73
N ASP A 99 4.56 12.23 12.53
CA ASP A 99 4.65 11.59 11.23
C ASP A 99 3.48 10.62 11.04
N TYR A 100 3.14 10.34 9.78
CA TYR A 100 2.28 9.21 9.47
C TYR A 100 2.99 7.90 9.85
N ALA A 101 2.21 6.85 10.14
CA ALA A 101 2.74 5.51 10.26
C ALA A 101 3.59 5.17 9.02
N PHE A 102 4.79 4.65 9.26
CA PHE A 102 5.70 4.35 8.17
C PHE A 102 5.21 3.16 7.38
N ARG A 103 5.28 3.28 6.05
CA ARG A 103 5.05 2.19 5.12
C ARG A 103 6.20 2.21 4.12
N PRO A 104 7.03 1.15 4.05
CA PRO A 104 8.16 1.14 3.15
C PRO A 104 7.72 1.20 1.69
N ASN A 105 8.63 1.67 0.83
CA ASN A 105 8.49 1.58 -0.61
C ASN A 105 8.23 0.13 -1.04
N THR A 106 7.30 -0.06 -1.97
CA THR A 106 6.81 -1.38 -2.35
C THR A 106 7.87 -2.24 -3.03
N GLU A 107 8.76 -1.66 -3.84
CA GLU A 107 9.88 -2.40 -4.43
C GLU A 107 10.85 -2.89 -3.33
N PHE A 108 11.14 -2.06 -2.33
CA PHE A 108 11.99 -2.44 -1.21
C PHE A 108 11.39 -3.61 -0.42
N ALA A 109 10.11 -3.52 -0.05
CA ALA A 109 9.39 -4.58 0.66
C ALA A 109 9.39 -5.90 -0.14
N TYR A 110 9.13 -5.83 -1.44
CA TYR A 110 9.09 -7.01 -2.32
C TYR A 110 10.43 -7.77 -2.39
N TYR A 111 11.55 -7.05 -2.55
CA TYR A 111 12.87 -7.66 -2.74
C TYR A 111 13.59 -8.03 -1.44
N THR A 112 13.28 -7.36 -0.32
CA THR A 112 13.83 -7.71 1.00
C THR A 112 12.98 -8.73 1.74
N GLY A 113 11.69 -8.81 1.39
CA GLY A 113 10.70 -9.59 2.14
C GLY A 113 10.31 -8.93 3.47
N LEU A 114 10.85 -7.75 3.78
CA LEU A 114 10.45 -6.97 4.94
C LEU A 114 9.02 -6.46 4.70
N GLY A 115 8.12 -6.82 5.62
CA GLY A 115 6.72 -6.37 5.62
C GLY A 115 6.60 -4.96 6.18
N GLN A 116 5.83 -4.82 7.27
CA GLN A 116 5.55 -3.60 8.02
C GLN A 116 6.77 -2.70 8.38
N ASP A 117 6.55 -1.73 9.26
CA ASP A 117 7.38 -0.57 9.59
C ASP A 117 8.74 -0.83 10.30
N TYR A 118 9.46 -1.89 9.93
CA TYR A 118 10.70 -2.32 10.59
C TYR A 118 11.82 -1.27 10.63
N GLU A 119 12.12 -0.61 9.51
CA GLU A 119 13.27 0.29 9.43
C GLU A 119 13.13 1.34 8.31
N ALA A 120 12.76 2.57 8.66
CA ALA A 120 12.83 3.70 7.76
C ALA A 120 14.29 4.07 7.44
N GLY A 121 14.56 4.51 6.22
CA GLY A 121 15.90 4.89 5.77
C GLY A 121 16.81 3.72 5.37
N ALA A 122 16.34 2.47 5.48
CA ALA A 122 17.09 1.30 5.00
C ALA A 122 17.27 1.32 3.47
N VAL A 123 18.37 0.75 2.98
CA VAL A 123 18.69 0.70 1.55
C VAL A 123 19.18 -0.69 1.16
N LEU A 124 18.49 -1.31 0.21
CA LEU A 124 18.93 -2.54 -0.45
C LEU A 124 19.81 -2.17 -1.66
N VAL A 125 20.99 -2.77 -1.72
CA VAL A 125 21.93 -2.63 -2.83
C VAL A 125 22.21 -4.01 -3.40
N LEU A 126 21.98 -4.20 -4.71
CA LEU A 126 22.44 -5.40 -5.42
C LEU A 126 23.72 -5.04 -6.16
N ASN A 127 24.83 -5.61 -5.71
CA ASN A 127 26.14 -5.42 -6.34
C ASN A 127 26.34 -6.44 -7.45
N PRO A 128 26.76 -6.06 -8.66
CA PRO A 128 27.11 -7.02 -9.70
C PRO A 128 28.33 -7.83 -9.28
N LEU A 129 28.31 -9.13 -9.56
CA LEU A 129 29.42 -10.03 -9.28
C LEU A 129 30.53 -9.87 -10.33
N ASP A 130 31.78 -10.06 -9.89
CA ASP A 130 32.90 -10.28 -10.81
C ASP A 130 32.59 -11.53 -11.66
N PRO A 131 32.59 -11.45 -13.00
CA PRO A 131 32.37 -12.60 -13.87
C PRO A 131 33.31 -13.80 -13.60
N GLN A 132 34.46 -13.56 -12.95
CA GLN A 132 35.42 -14.60 -12.57
C GLN A 132 35.18 -15.19 -11.17
N SER A 133 34.24 -14.64 -10.39
CA SER A 133 33.90 -15.16 -9.06
C SER A 133 33.26 -16.55 -9.15
N GLU A 134 33.35 -17.33 -8.08
CA GLU A 134 32.76 -18.66 -8.03
C GLU A 134 31.22 -18.59 -8.04
N GLU A 135 30.65 -17.56 -7.43
CA GLU A 135 29.23 -17.26 -7.42
C GLU A 135 28.72 -16.93 -8.84
N ALA A 136 29.48 -16.17 -9.61
CA ALA A 136 29.16 -15.88 -11.01
C ALA A 136 29.20 -17.15 -11.87
N LYS A 137 30.21 -18.01 -11.66
CA LYS A 137 30.31 -19.32 -12.33
C LYS A 137 29.17 -20.27 -11.95
N ALA A 138 28.60 -20.11 -10.75
CA ALA A 138 27.41 -20.81 -10.29
C ALA A 138 26.09 -20.25 -10.88
N GLY A 139 26.15 -19.19 -11.68
CA GLY A 139 25.01 -18.61 -12.39
C GLY A 139 24.33 -17.44 -11.67
N ASN A 140 24.89 -16.95 -10.56
CA ASN A 140 24.42 -15.71 -9.93
C ASN A 140 24.96 -14.50 -10.69
N THR A 141 24.21 -13.40 -10.69
CA THR A 141 24.66 -12.16 -11.34
C THR A 141 25.01 -11.06 -10.33
N HIS A 142 24.44 -11.13 -9.13
CA HIS A 142 24.57 -10.09 -8.10
C HIS A 142 24.70 -10.70 -6.70
N ALA A 143 25.30 -9.94 -5.79
CA ALA A 143 25.23 -10.14 -4.34
C ALA A 143 24.39 -9.03 -3.70
N PRO A 144 23.31 -9.36 -2.97
CA PRO A 144 22.52 -8.37 -2.25
C PRO A 144 23.21 -7.97 -0.94
N GLU A 145 23.13 -6.68 -0.60
CA GLU A 145 23.56 -6.10 0.66
C GLU A 145 22.46 -5.16 1.17
N LEU A 146 22.19 -5.18 2.47
CA LEU A 146 21.22 -4.30 3.12
C LEU A 146 21.96 -3.29 4.01
N PHE A 147 21.62 -2.03 3.94
CA PHE A 147 22.23 -0.96 4.74
C PHE A 147 21.17 -0.35 5.66
N VAL A 148 21.44 -0.32 6.96
CA VAL A 148 20.45 0.06 8.00
C VAL A 148 21.12 0.86 9.11
N ALA A 149 20.36 1.69 9.82
CA ALA A 149 20.90 2.34 11.00
C ALA A 149 21.19 1.28 12.07
N PRO A 150 22.36 1.33 12.75
CA PRO A 150 22.61 0.49 13.90
C PRO A 150 21.57 0.72 15.01
N ARG A 151 21.40 -0.28 15.88
CA ARG A 151 20.63 -0.11 17.09
C ARG A 151 21.23 1.01 17.93
N ALA A 152 20.35 1.85 18.47
CA ALA A 152 20.70 2.80 19.52
C ALA A 152 20.10 2.28 20.83
N ASP A 153 20.63 1.13 21.28
CA ASP A 153 20.28 0.48 22.54
C ASP A 153 20.90 1.21 23.75
N ASN A 154 20.61 0.70 24.94
CA ASN A 154 21.05 1.25 26.23
C ASN A 154 22.59 1.30 26.44
N GLY A 155 23.39 0.77 25.50
CA GLY A 155 24.85 0.87 25.46
C GLY A 155 25.37 2.07 24.68
N THR A 156 24.50 2.85 24.03
CA THR A 156 24.86 4.02 23.21
C THR A 156 24.32 5.33 23.79
N ILE A 157 24.97 6.45 23.49
CA ILE A 157 24.45 7.77 23.91
C ILE A 157 23.18 8.13 23.14
N GLU A 158 23.05 7.60 21.92
CA GLU A 158 21.91 7.74 21.03
C GLU A 158 20.62 7.18 21.62
N TYR A 159 20.71 6.19 22.51
CA TYR A 159 19.58 5.56 23.22
C TYR A 159 18.51 6.55 23.66
N TYR A 160 18.93 7.63 24.32
CA TYR A 160 18.04 8.63 24.91
C TYR A 160 18.21 10.02 24.29
N ASN A 161 19.28 10.27 23.51
CA ASN A 161 19.53 11.59 22.94
C ASN A 161 18.97 11.75 21.51
N ASN A 162 18.65 10.63 20.85
CA ASN A 162 18.18 10.60 19.47
C ASN A 162 16.70 10.17 19.44
N PRO A 163 15.75 11.08 19.25
CA PRO A 163 14.32 10.75 19.24
C PRO A 163 13.89 9.93 18.02
N GLN A 164 14.70 9.87 16.96
CA GLN A 164 14.40 9.11 15.75
C GLN A 164 14.83 7.65 15.86
N TYR A 165 15.96 7.38 16.50
CA TYR A 165 16.59 6.06 16.50
C TYR A 165 16.79 5.44 17.89
N GLY A 166 16.82 6.26 18.94
CA GLY A 166 17.07 5.83 20.30
C GLY A 166 15.94 4.97 20.85
N GLU A 167 16.25 3.75 21.30
CA GLU A 167 15.24 2.77 21.76
C GLU A 167 14.48 3.24 23.01
N TYR A 168 14.98 4.27 23.72
CA TYR A 168 14.23 4.94 24.78
C TYR A 168 12.96 5.65 24.26
N TRP A 169 13.02 6.16 23.03
CA TRP A 169 11.96 6.95 22.40
C TRP A 169 11.03 6.10 21.53
N VAL A 170 11.62 5.24 20.72
CA VAL A 170 10.90 4.49 19.67
C VAL A 170 10.69 3.01 20.04
N GLY A 171 11.22 2.58 21.19
CA GLY A 171 11.22 1.18 21.60
C GLY A 171 12.33 0.35 20.95
N PRO A 172 12.46 -0.93 21.32
CA PRO A 172 13.44 -1.84 20.74
C PRO A 172 13.26 -1.96 19.23
N ARG A 173 14.37 -1.92 18.49
CA ARG A 173 14.36 -1.96 17.02
C ARG A 173 15.28 -3.06 16.50
N ALA A 174 14.96 -3.56 15.31
CA ALA A 174 15.87 -4.43 14.58
C ALA A 174 17.00 -3.59 13.98
N GLY A 175 18.26 -3.96 14.21
CA GLY A 175 19.40 -3.35 13.53
C GLY A 175 20.10 -4.33 12.63
N VAL A 176 21.42 -4.17 12.52
CA VAL A 176 22.26 -4.93 11.57
C VAL A 176 22.14 -6.45 11.74
N LYS A 177 22.22 -6.95 12.98
CA LYS A 177 22.21 -8.41 13.24
C LYS A 177 20.83 -9.00 13.03
N GLU A 178 19.81 -8.31 13.51
CA GLU A 178 18.42 -8.74 13.47
C GLU A 178 17.93 -8.78 12.01
N LEU A 179 18.13 -7.70 11.25
CA LEU A 179 17.68 -7.63 9.86
C LEU A 179 18.44 -8.60 8.96
N ALA A 180 19.72 -8.86 9.24
CA ALA A 180 20.47 -9.91 8.52
C ALA A 180 19.85 -11.30 8.70
N ALA A 181 19.46 -11.64 9.93
CA ALA A 181 18.87 -12.94 10.24
C ALA A 181 17.40 -13.05 9.81
N MET A 182 16.64 -11.95 9.86
CA MET A 182 15.25 -11.88 9.40
C MET A 182 15.14 -12.04 7.88
N THR A 183 16.01 -11.36 7.12
CA THR A 183 15.93 -11.32 5.65
C THR A 183 16.83 -12.34 4.95
N GLY A 184 17.86 -12.84 5.66
CA GLY A 184 18.93 -13.65 5.06
C GLY A 184 19.90 -12.86 4.19
N ILE A 185 19.77 -11.52 4.12
CA ILE A 185 20.63 -10.63 3.33
C ILE A 185 21.79 -10.16 4.22
N PRO A 186 23.05 -10.16 3.73
CA PRO A 186 24.16 -9.50 4.42
C PRO A 186 23.84 -8.03 4.73
N THR A 187 23.81 -7.67 6.01
CA THR A 187 23.42 -6.33 6.46
C THR A 187 24.62 -5.57 7.03
N TYR A 188 24.68 -4.27 6.76
CA TYR A 188 25.74 -3.35 7.13
C TYR A 188 25.18 -2.06 7.72
N ASP A 189 26.05 -1.31 8.39
CA ASP A 189 25.74 0.04 8.88
C ASP A 189 25.52 0.99 7.70
N ILE A 190 24.42 1.77 7.74
CA ILE A 190 24.08 2.79 6.74
C ILE A 190 25.20 3.81 6.53
N ALA A 191 26.08 4.03 7.51
CA ALA A 191 27.26 4.88 7.35
C ALA A 191 28.24 4.40 6.27
N GLN A 192 28.18 3.11 5.89
CA GLN A 192 29.00 2.52 4.83
C GLN A 192 28.38 2.67 3.43
N LEU A 193 27.13 3.13 3.33
CA LEU A 193 26.42 3.24 2.06
C LEU A 193 27.14 4.14 1.03
N PRO A 194 27.66 5.34 1.37
CA PRO A 194 28.34 6.18 0.38
C PRO A 194 29.55 5.51 -0.28
N ASP A 195 30.33 4.76 0.50
CA ASP A 195 31.48 3.99 0.00
C ASP A 195 30.99 2.82 -0.88
N ALA A 196 29.93 2.13 -0.46
CA ALA A 196 29.34 1.03 -1.24
C ALA A 196 28.77 1.51 -2.59
N LEU A 197 28.10 2.67 -2.62
CA LEU A 197 27.52 3.25 -3.84
C LEU A 197 28.59 3.66 -4.84
N SER A 198 29.71 4.24 -4.38
CA SER A 198 30.79 4.76 -5.23
C SER A 198 31.76 3.69 -5.74
N LYS A 199 31.81 2.52 -5.09
CA LYS A 199 32.74 1.44 -5.42
C LYS A 199 32.65 0.99 -6.88
N ASP A 200 33.79 1.02 -7.58
CA ASP A 200 33.97 0.54 -8.96
C ASP A 200 33.06 1.23 -10.01
N VAL A 201 32.45 2.38 -9.70
CA VAL A 201 31.61 3.12 -10.64
C VAL A 201 32.47 3.89 -11.63
N GLY A 202 32.15 3.78 -12.92
CA GLY A 202 32.95 4.40 -13.98
C GLY A 202 32.44 4.09 -15.38
N ASN A 203 33.12 4.61 -16.39
CA ASN A 203 32.75 4.44 -17.81
C ASN A 203 33.70 3.52 -18.59
N GLU A 204 34.77 3.07 -17.94
CA GLU A 204 35.75 2.14 -18.46
C GLU A 204 35.25 0.69 -18.50
N ALA A 205 35.96 -0.16 -19.26
CA ALA A 205 35.59 -1.57 -19.38
C ALA A 205 35.71 -2.27 -18.02
N GLY A 206 34.62 -2.90 -17.58
CA GLY A 206 34.53 -3.57 -16.28
C GLY A 206 34.04 -2.69 -15.13
N ALA A 207 33.82 -1.40 -15.36
CA ALA A 207 33.21 -0.52 -14.38
C ALA A 207 31.70 -0.75 -14.23
N VAL A 208 31.17 -0.35 -13.08
CA VAL A 208 29.78 -0.52 -12.67
C VAL A 208 28.96 0.73 -13.00
N ARG A 209 27.73 0.51 -13.45
CA ARG A 209 26.72 1.57 -13.57
C ARG A 209 25.72 1.48 -12.43
N LEU A 210 25.15 2.62 -12.02
CA LEU A 210 24.13 2.68 -10.99
C LEU A 210 22.73 2.77 -11.60
N ARG A 211 21.74 2.15 -10.95
CA ARG A 211 20.30 2.40 -11.10
C ARG A 211 19.66 2.59 -9.74
N VAL A 212 18.65 3.46 -9.64
CA VAL A 212 17.95 3.73 -8.39
C VAL A 212 16.43 3.84 -8.60
N ILE A 213 15.65 3.33 -7.65
CA ILE A 213 14.20 3.64 -7.58
C ILE A 213 14.04 5.06 -7.05
N ARG A 214 14.01 6.04 -7.98
CA ARG A 214 14.09 7.48 -7.66
C ARG A 214 13.03 7.98 -6.67
N GLN A 215 11.82 7.41 -6.72
CA GLN A 215 10.69 7.89 -5.93
C GLN A 215 10.71 7.36 -4.48
N ALA A 216 11.53 6.36 -4.19
CA ALA A 216 11.58 5.74 -2.87
C ALA A 216 12.17 6.72 -1.84
N ASP A 217 13.30 7.35 -2.17
CA ASP A 217 13.97 8.31 -1.30
C ASP A 217 14.73 9.39 -2.11
N PRO A 218 14.36 10.67 -1.99
CA PRO A 218 15.06 11.76 -2.68
C PRO A 218 16.53 11.91 -2.26
N GLN A 219 16.87 11.73 -0.98
CA GLN A 219 18.25 11.90 -0.51
C GLN A 219 19.17 10.80 -1.04
N ILE A 220 18.67 9.56 -1.09
CA ILE A 220 19.42 8.44 -1.70
C ILE A 220 19.56 8.65 -3.21
N THR A 221 18.52 9.17 -3.86
CA THR A 221 18.57 9.51 -5.29
C THR A 221 19.62 10.58 -5.56
N ASP A 222 19.68 11.64 -4.74
CA ASP A 222 20.68 12.71 -4.86
C ASP A 222 22.10 12.16 -4.66
N GLN A 223 22.32 11.29 -3.66
CA GLN A 223 23.61 10.61 -3.47
C GLN A 223 24.02 9.77 -4.70
N VAL A 224 23.07 9.06 -5.32
CA VAL A 224 23.34 8.30 -6.55
C VAL A 224 23.67 9.22 -7.72
N GLU A 225 22.98 10.36 -7.86
CA GLU A 225 23.30 11.35 -8.89
C GLU A 225 24.68 11.98 -8.69
N ASP A 226 25.05 12.33 -7.45
CA ASP A 226 26.39 12.84 -7.13
C ASP A 226 27.48 11.85 -7.53
N VAL A 227 27.28 10.55 -7.25
CA VAL A 227 28.20 9.48 -7.66
C VAL A 227 28.23 9.34 -9.18
N ARG A 228 27.08 9.40 -9.87
CA ARG A 228 27.00 9.35 -11.34
C ARG A 228 27.75 10.51 -11.98
N GLU A 229 27.51 11.74 -11.53
CA GLU A 229 28.17 12.95 -12.04
C GLU A 229 29.69 12.87 -11.86
N ALA A 230 30.15 12.51 -10.66
CA ALA A 230 31.58 12.37 -10.35
C ALA A 230 32.30 11.31 -11.20
N ASN A 231 31.57 10.31 -11.71
CA ASN A 231 32.12 9.19 -12.48
C ASN A 231 31.74 9.21 -13.97
N GLY A 232 31.38 10.38 -14.50
CA GLY A 232 31.23 10.59 -15.95
C GLY A 232 29.86 10.25 -16.53
N PHE A 233 28.80 10.25 -15.71
CA PHE A 233 27.40 10.11 -16.12
C PHE A 233 26.56 11.37 -15.79
N PRO A 234 26.91 12.57 -16.31
CA PRO A 234 26.26 13.83 -15.94
C PRO A 234 24.93 14.11 -16.67
N ASP A 235 24.44 13.22 -17.54
CA ASP A 235 23.20 13.45 -18.30
C ASP A 235 21.97 13.00 -17.49
N PRO A 236 21.19 13.93 -16.91
CA PRO A 236 20.05 13.57 -16.07
C PRO A 236 18.93 12.88 -16.86
N ASN A 237 18.81 13.11 -18.17
CA ASN A 237 17.77 12.46 -18.97
C ASN A 237 18.11 11.00 -19.22
N ALA A 238 19.38 10.69 -19.51
CA ALA A 238 19.85 9.33 -19.67
C ALA A 238 19.77 8.55 -18.35
N ASN A 239 20.17 9.17 -17.24
CA ASN A 239 20.07 8.59 -15.89
C ASN A 239 18.60 8.28 -15.53
N LYS A 240 17.70 9.26 -15.75
CA LYS A 240 16.28 9.05 -15.50
C LYS A 240 15.70 7.93 -16.37
N GLN A 241 16.06 7.85 -17.66
CA GLN A 241 15.59 6.78 -18.54
C GLN A 241 16.03 5.39 -18.02
N ALA A 242 17.27 5.27 -17.55
CA ALA A 242 17.75 4.02 -16.95
C ALA A 242 17.00 3.67 -15.65
N ASP A 243 16.72 4.65 -14.81
CA ASP A 243 15.94 4.42 -13.59
C ASP A 243 14.47 4.07 -13.88
N ASP A 244 13.86 4.69 -14.89
CA ASP A 244 12.50 4.38 -15.32
C ASP A 244 12.38 2.93 -15.82
N GLU A 245 13.39 2.40 -16.52
CA GLU A 245 13.44 0.98 -16.92
C GLU A 245 13.53 0.03 -15.72
N LEU A 246 14.25 0.42 -14.65
CA LEU A 246 14.28 -0.33 -13.41
C LEU A 246 12.89 -0.33 -12.76
N GLN A 247 12.27 0.85 -12.62
CA GLN A 247 10.95 1.00 -12.01
C GLN A 247 9.87 0.21 -12.78
N GLU A 248 9.90 0.22 -14.12
CA GLU A 248 9.01 -0.59 -14.96
C GLU A 248 9.17 -2.09 -14.69
N PHE A 249 10.43 -2.57 -14.63
CA PHE A 249 10.69 -3.98 -14.38
C PHE A 249 10.26 -4.42 -12.97
N THR A 250 10.58 -3.64 -11.94
CA THR A 250 10.21 -3.98 -10.56
C THR A 250 8.70 -3.92 -10.33
N SER A 251 8.00 -3.01 -11.02
CA SER A 251 6.53 -2.96 -10.99
C SER A 251 5.91 -4.20 -11.63
N THR A 252 6.43 -4.66 -12.79
CA THR A 252 5.91 -5.83 -13.50
C THR A 252 6.32 -7.18 -12.88
N ALA A 253 7.44 -7.24 -12.15
CA ALA A 253 7.90 -8.46 -11.47
C ALA A 253 6.87 -9.01 -10.46
N ARG A 254 6.06 -8.12 -9.86
CA ARG A 254 5.01 -8.45 -8.87
C ARG A 254 3.72 -8.99 -9.48
N MET A 255 3.63 -9.04 -10.81
CA MET A 255 2.39 -9.39 -11.50
C MET A 255 1.94 -10.83 -11.24
N ILE A 256 2.91 -11.76 -11.19
CA ILE A 256 2.69 -13.19 -10.93
C ILE A 256 3.05 -13.49 -9.49
N LYS A 257 2.06 -13.81 -8.67
CA LYS A 257 2.20 -14.04 -7.24
C LYS A 257 2.74 -15.43 -6.97
N ASP A 258 3.74 -15.51 -6.10
CA ASP A 258 4.20 -16.78 -5.56
C ASP A 258 3.26 -17.30 -4.44
N PRO A 259 3.43 -18.56 -3.96
CA PRO A 259 2.55 -19.15 -2.97
C PRO A 259 2.46 -18.38 -1.64
N TYR A 260 3.52 -17.68 -1.22
CA TYR A 260 3.49 -16.86 -0.01
C TYR A 260 2.62 -15.64 -0.24
N GLU A 261 2.83 -14.93 -1.36
CA GLU A 261 2.03 -13.75 -1.73
C GLU A 261 0.53 -14.08 -1.80
N ILE A 262 0.18 -15.22 -2.42
CA ILE A 262 -1.22 -15.69 -2.49
C ILE A 262 -1.78 -15.96 -1.08
N GLY A 263 -0.98 -16.56 -0.20
CA GLY A 263 -1.37 -16.81 1.19
C GLY A 263 -1.67 -15.53 1.95
N GLU A 264 -0.82 -14.51 1.80
CA GLU A 264 -1.00 -13.20 2.44
C GLU A 264 -2.23 -12.45 1.91
N ILE A 265 -2.49 -12.50 0.59
CA ILE A 265 -3.71 -11.90 0.02
C ILE A 265 -4.96 -12.59 0.54
N ARG A 266 -4.95 -13.93 0.72
CA ARG A 266 -6.10 -14.64 1.31
C ARG A 266 -6.36 -14.22 2.76
N LYS A 267 -5.30 -14.01 3.57
CA LYS A 267 -5.44 -13.44 4.91
C LYS A 267 -6.06 -12.04 4.86
N ALA A 268 -5.66 -11.20 3.91
CA ALA A 268 -6.23 -9.87 3.72
C ALA A 268 -7.73 -9.92 3.35
N VAL A 269 -8.13 -10.88 2.50
CA VAL A 269 -9.54 -11.12 2.15
C VAL A 269 -10.35 -11.57 3.37
N ASP A 270 -9.81 -12.48 4.18
CA ASP A 270 -10.47 -12.97 5.40
C ASP A 270 -10.69 -11.83 6.41
N ALA A 271 -9.66 -11.02 6.69
CA ALA A 271 -9.77 -9.86 7.57
C ALA A 271 -10.74 -8.79 7.00
N THR A 272 -10.75 -8.61 5.67
CA THR A 272 -11.68 -7.70 4.99
C THR A 272 -13.13 -8.15 5.19
N LYS A 273 -13.43 -9.45 5.04
CA LYS A 273 -14.75 -10.01 5.32
C LYS A 273 -15.19 -9.71 6.76
N ASP A 274 -14.30 -9.86 7.72
CA ASP A 274 -14.61 -9.60 9.13
C ASP A 274 -14.85 -8.09 9.40
N GLY A 275 -14.17 -7.22 8.64
CA GLY A 275 -14.47 -5.79 8.54
C GLY A 275 -15.90 -5.51 8.06
N PHE A 276 -16.33 -6.15 6.97
CA PHE A 276 -17.72 -6.05 6.50
C PHE A 276 -18.73 -6.62 7.52
N ASP A 277 -18.44 -7.76 8.14
CA ASP A 277 -19.27 -8.35 9.19
C ASP A 277 -19.50 -7.36 10.35
N ARG A 278 -18.45 -6.62 10.72
CA ARG A 278 -18.49 -5.61 11.78
C ARG A 278 -19.34 -4.41 11.37
N ILE A 279 -19.15 -3.88 10.16
CA ILE A 279 -19.97 -2.82 9.59
C ILE A 279 -21.46 -3.20 9.63
N LEU A 280 -21.82 -4.37 9.09
CA LEU A 280 -23.22 -4.80 8.98
C LEU A 280 -23.86 -5.03 10.34
N SER A 281 -23.08 -5.49 11.33
CA SER A 281 -23.53 -5.61 12.72
C SER A 281 -23.81 -4.23 13.37
N ARG A 282 -23.09 -3.19 12.94
CA ARG A 282 -23.26 -1.80 13.41
C ARG A 282 -24.35 -1.05 12.66
N LEU A 283 -24.59 -1.39 11.40
CA LEU A 283 -25.48 -0.67 10.48
C LEU A 283 -26.85 -0.30 11.09
N PRO A 284 -27.62 -1.21 11.73
CA PRO A 284 -28.93 -0.88 12.29
C PRO A 284 -28.91 0.25 13.33
N GLN A 285 -27.79 0.43 14.04
CA GLN A 285 -27.64 1.51 15.02
C GLN A 285 -27.00 2.77 14.43
N ALA A 286 -26.48 2.72 13.20
CA ALA A 286 -25.88 3.86 12.51
C ALA A 286 -26.90 4.62 11.65
N VAL A 287 -27.87 3.93 11.04
CA VAL A 287 -28.86 4.55 10.13
C VAL A 287 -29.50 5.79 10.77
N GLY A 288 -29.58 6.87 9.99
CA GLY A 288 -30.17 8.15 10.37
C GLY A 288 -29.34 9.00 11.34
N LYS A 289 -28.20 8.50 11.84
CA LYS A 289 -27.32 9.29 12.73
C LYS A 289 -26.43 10.24 11.93
N PRO A 290 -26.12 11.44 12.47
CA PRO A 290 -25.12 12.32 11.89
C PRO A 290 -23.78 11.59 11.70
N ARG A 291 -23.15 11.75 10.52
CA ARG A 291 -21.85 11.14 10.18
C ARG A 291 -21.84 9.61 10.24
N SER A 292 -22.95 8.96 9.96
CA SER A 292 -23.07 7.50 10.05
C SER A 292 -22.19 6.75 9.06
N GLU A 293 -21.82 7.35 7.92
CA GLU A 293 -20.80 6.78 7.02
C GLU A 293 -19.45 6.58 7.76
N ARG A 294 -18.94 7.62 8.42
CA ARG A 294 -17.74 7.54 9.30
C ARG A 294 -17.90 6.62 10.50
N MET A 295 -19.11 6.45 11.03
CA MET A 295 -19.33 5.50 12.11
C MET A 295 -19.08 4.06 11.64
N LEU A 296 -19.43 3.75 10.39
CA LEU A 296 -19.20 2.44 9.79
C LEU A 296 -17.74 2.29 9.34
N GLU A 297 -17.15 3.32 8.74
CA GLU A 297 -15.70 3.37 8.46
C GLU A 297 -14.87 3.04 9.71
N GLY A 298 -15.22 3.63 10.87
CA GLY A 298 -14.53 3.36 12.12
C GLY A 298 -14.63 1.92 12.62
N GLU A 299 -15.69 1.19 12.27
CA GLU A 299 -15.81 -0.24 12.60
C GLU A 299 -14.88 -1.09 11.71
N PHE A 300 -14.75 -0.74 10.42
CA PHE A 300 -13.82 -1.41 9.51
C PHE A 300 -12.36 -1.14 9.91
N ASN A 301 -12.04 0.13 10.20
CA ASN A 301 -10.69 0.53 10.63
C ASN A 301 -10.29 -0.13 11.96
N ALA A 302 -11.25 -0.48 12.82
CA ALA A 302 -10.96 -1.25 14.03
C ALA A 302 -10.49 -2.66 13.66
N VAL A 303 -11.22 -3.37 12.79
CA VAL A 303 -10.84 -4.71 12.34
C VAL A 303 -9.50 -4.69 11.61
N SER A 304 -9.26 -3.71 10.74
CA SER A 304 -7.98 -3.63 10.00
C SER A 304 -6.76 -3.44 10.89
N ARG A 305 -6.92 -2.95 12.13
CA ARG A 305 -5.86 -2.85 13.14
C ARG A 305 -5.86 -4.01 14.14
N GLU A 306 -6.96 -4.76 14.25
CA GLU A 306 -7.07 -5.95 15.10
C GLU A 306 -6.52 -7.20 14.39
N GLU A 307 -6.68 -7.28 13.06
CA GLU A 307 -6.42 -8.47 12.26
C GLU A 307 -5.43 -8.26 11.10
N GLY A 308 -4.88 -7.05 10.96
CA GLY A 308 -3.88 -6.74 9.94
C GLY A 308 -3.03 -5.52 10.33
N ASN A 309 -2.32 -4.99 9.34
CA ASN A 309 -1.53 -3.77 9.50
C ASN A 309 -2.44 -2.54 9.57
N THR A 310 -3.23 -2.29 8.53
CA THR A 310 -4.10 -1.11 8.41
C THR A 310 -5.07 -1.33 7.24
N VAL A 311 -5.83 -0.31 6.85
CA VAL A 311 -6.56 -0.32 5.56
C VAL A 311 -5.58 -0.16 4.40
N GLY A 312 -5.73 -0.94 3.32
CA GLY A 312 -4.87 -0.84 2.13
C GLY A 312 -5.07 0.45 1.33
N TYR A 313 -6.24 1.05 1.46
CA TYR A 313 -6.62 2.34 0.91
C TYR A 313 -7.72 2.95 1.78
N SER A 314 -8.00 4.25 1.60
CA SER A 314 -9.04 4.92 2.41
C SER A 314 -10.43 4.34 2.09
N PRO A 315 -11.13 3.74 3.06
CA PRO A 315 -12.43 3.13 2.81
C PRO A 315 -13.44 4.15 2.27
N ILE A 316 -14.25 3.72 1.30
CA ILE A 316 -15.38 4.47 0.79
C ILE A 316 -16.63 3.89 1.41
N VAL A 317 -17.38 4.70 2.15
CA VAL A 317 -18.68 4.34 2.73
C VAL A 317 -19.68 5.38 2.26
N ALA A 318 -20.43 5.05 1.21
CA ALA A 318 -21.20 6.02 0.45
C ALA A 318 -22.69 5.64 0.41
N SER A 319 -23.53 6.41 1.11
CA SER A 319 -24.99 6.23 1.09
C SER A 319 -25.66 7.10 0.04
N GLY A 320 -26.67 6.55 -0.63
CA GLY A 320 -27.54 7.28 -1.55
C GLY A 320 -26.74 8.08 -2.58
N ASP A 321 -26.98 9.39 -2.63
CA ASP A 321 -26.38 10.31 -3.60
C ASP A 321 -24.84 10.38 -3.57
N HIS A 322 -24.19 9.84 -2.54
CA HIS A 322 -22.73 9.72 -2.49
C HIS A 322 -22.20 8.51 -3.25
N ALA A 323 -22.99 7.44 -3.41
CA ALA A 323 -22.56 6.21 -4.07
C ALA A 323 -22.13 6.40 -5.54
N PRO A 324 -22.72 7.32 -6.33
CA PRO A 324 -22.22 7.68 -7.66
C PRO A 324 -20.87 8.43 -7.68
N ILE A 325 -20.29 8.79 -6.55
CA ILE A 325 -19.00 9.50 -6.46
C ILE A 325 -17.91 8.47 -6.16
N LEU A 326 -17.15 8.09 -7.20
CA LEU A 326 -16.24 6.93 -7.18
C LEU A 326 -15.30 6.88 -5.95
N HIS A 327 -14.64 7.99 -5.60
CA HIS A 327 -13.73 8.08 -4.45
C HIS A 327 -14.29 8.97 -3.34
N TRP A 328 -15.49 8.67 -2.83
CA TRP A 328 -16.10 9.37 -1.69
C TRP A 328 -15.40 9.04 -0.35
N MET A 329 -14.09 9.27 -0.23
CA MET A 329 -13.30 8.91 0.96
C MET A 329 -13.55 9.82 2.18
N ARG A 330 -14.32 10.89 2.03
CA ARG A 330 -14.58 11.81 3.16
C ARG A 330 -15.58 11.23 4.14
N ASN A 331 -16.49 10.37 3.68
CA ASN A 331 -17.48 9.65 4.50
C ASN A 331 -18.28 10.58 5.45
N THR A 332 -18.58 11.81 5.02
CA THR A 332 -19.21 12.82 5.88
C THR A 332 -20.73 12.74 5.94
N GLY A 333 -21.33 11.85 5.16
CA GLY A 333 -22.77 11.73 4.96
C GLY A 333 -23.52 11.01 6.08
N VAL A 334 -24.82 10.85 5.83
CA VAL A 334 -25.77 10.14 6.69
C VAL A 334 -26.30 8.97 5.89
N VAL A 335 -26.26 7.78 6.48
CA VAL A 335 -26.86 6.57 5.92
C VAL A 335 -28.38 6.64 6.09
N GLY A 336 -29.12 6.73 4.98
CA GLY A 336 -30.56 6.96 4.97
C GLY A 336 -31.40 5.70 4.73
N HIS A 337 -32.59 5.65 5.35
CA HIS A 337 -33.57 4.61 5.05
C HIS A 337 -34.01 4.64 3.57
N GLY A 338 -34.27 3.48 2.98
CA GLY A 338 -34.66 3.32 1.59
C GLY A 338 -33.52 3.48 0.57
N GLU A 339 -32.32 3.87 1.00
CA GLU A 339 -31.15 4.08 0.14
C GLU A 339 -30.35 2.79 -0.08
N LEU A 340 -29.43 2.85 -1.04
CA LEU A 340 -28.32 1.90 -1.15
C LEU A 340 -27.10 2.46 -0.43
N LEU A 341 -26.30 1.57 0.14
CA LEU A 341 -25.02 1.86 0.77
C LEU A 341 -23.92 1.10 0.02
N LEU A 342 -23.10 1.83 -0.72
CA LEU A 342 -21.91 1.29 -1.38
C LEU A 342 -20.75 1.37 -0.39
N ILE A 343 -20.08 0.25 -0.19
CA ILE A 343 -18.88 0.15 0.65
C ILE A 343 -17.80 -0.48 -0.19
N ASP A 344 -16.64 0.18 -0.22
CA ASP A 344 -15.44 -0.26 -0.90
C ASP A 344 -14.28 -0.10 0.09
N ALA A 345 -13.74 -1.23 0.52
CA ALA A 345 -12.73 -1.30 1.57
C ALA A 345 -11.95 -2.61 1.54
N GLY A 346 -10.66 -2.52 1.87
CA GLY A 346 -9.74 -3.64 1.96
C GLY A 346 -8.77 -3.49 3.13
N VAL A 347 -8.49 -4.60 3.81
CA VAL A 347 -7.44 -4.69 4.83
C VAL A 347 -6.10 -4.94 4.15
N GLU A 348 -5.05 -4.28 4.62
CA GLU A 348 -3.65 -4.59 4.35
C GLU A 348 -3.11 -5.37 5.56
N VAL A 349 -2.58 -6.57 5.34
CA VAL A 349 -1.98 -7.40 6.41
C VAL A 349 -0.53 -6.97 6.69
N GLU A 350 0.11 -7.55 7.71
CA GLU A 350 1.46 -7.18 8.18
C GLU A 350 2.55 -7.32 7.11
N SER A 351 2.35 -8.21 6.14
CA SER A 351 3.20 -8.39 4.97
C SER A 351 2.97 -7.37 3.85
N LEU A 352 2.07 -6.39 4.07
CA LEU A 352 1.66 -5.31 3.17
C LEU A 352 0.82 -5.74 1.96
N TYR A 353 0.43 -7.02 1.84
CA TYR A 353 -0.55 -7.43 0.84
C TYR A 353 -1.95 -6.98 1.26
N THR A 354 -2.77 -6.60 0.29
CA THR A 354 -4.12 -6.11 0.54
C THR A 354 -5.18 -6.82 -0.30
N ALA A 355 -6.42 -6.70 0.14
CA ALA A 355 -7.63 -7.06 -0.60
C ALA A 355 -8.29 -5.79 -1.15
N ASP A 356 -9.18 -5.92 -2.13
CA ASP A 356 -9.98 -4.80 -2.63
C ASP A 356 -11.40 -5.29 -2.93
N ILE A 357 -12.36 -4.92 -2.08
CA ILE A 357 -13.70 -5.48 -2.12
C ILE A 357 -14.73 -4.36 -2.01
N SER A 358 -15.60 -4.32 -3.01
CA SER A 358 -16.79 -3.49 -3.02
C SER A 358 -18.07 -4.30 -2.91
N ARG A 359 -18.96 -3.88 -2.01
CA ARG A 359 -20.33 -4.40 -1.88
C ARG A 359 -21.32 -3.25 -1.77
N THR A 360 -22.48 -3.43 -2.39
CA THR A 360 -23.59 -2.49 -2.28
C THR A 360 -24.76 -3.14 -1.56
N PHE A 361 -25.24 -2.50 -0.49
CA PHE A 361 -26.25 -3.04 0.42
C PHE A 361 -27.54 -2.20 0.38
N PRO A 362 -28.73 -2.81 0.48
CA PRO A 362 -29.96 -2.08 0.77
C PRO A 362 -29.98 -1.71 2.26
N VAL A 363 -30.03 -0.42 2.60
CA VAL A 363 -29.91 0.04 4.00
C VAL A 363 -30.95 -0.61 4.92
N ASP A 364 -32.17 -0.84 4.42
CA ASP A 364 -33.25 -1.47 5.18
C ASP A 364 -33.21 -3.02 5.18
N GLY A 365 -32.15 -3.62 4.63
CA GLY A 365 -31.92 -5.07 4.62
C GLY A 365 -32.63 -5.84 3.51
N LYS A 366 -33.43 -5.18 2.67
CA LYS A 366 -34.09 -5.77 1.50
C LYS A 366 -34.04 -4.84 0.31
N PHE A 367 -33.61 -5.36 -0.85
CA PHE A 367 -33.58 -4.57 -2.06
C PHE A 367 -35.01 -4.35 -2.59
N THR A 368 -35.33 -3.13 -2.99
CA THR A 368 -36.55 -2.83 -3.75
C THR A 368 -36.49 -3.44 -5.15
N PRO A 369 -37.62 -3.62 -5.86
CA PRO A 369 -37.61 -4.14 -7.23
C PRO A 369 -36.69 -3.35 -8.18
N LEU A 370 -36.62 -2.03 -8.02
CA LEU A 370 -35.73 -1.18 -8.82
C LEU A 370 -34.27 -1.44 -8.45
N GLN A 371 -33.93 -1.46 -7.16
CA GLN A 371 -32.57 -1.74 -6.71
C GLN A 371 -32.10 -3.14 -7.15
N LYS A 372 -32.95 -4.18 -7.03
CA LYS A 372 -32.66 -5.53 -7.51
C LYS A 372 -32.34 -5.55 -9.01
N LYS A 373 -33.15 -4.83 -9.82
CA LYS A 373 -32.94 -4.73 -11.27
C LYS A 373 -31.58 -4.13 -11.62
N LEU A 374 -31.19 -3.05 -10.94
CA LEU A 374 -29.91 -2.37 -11.19
C LEU A 374 -28.73 -3.19 -10.66
N TYR A 375 -28.87 -3.76 -9.46
CA TYR A 375 -27.87 -4.62 -8.84
C TYR A 375 -27.56 -5.85 -9.70
N GLN A 376 -28.61 -6.53 -10.19
CA GLN A 376 -28.44 -7.69 -11.07
C GLN A 376 -27.70 -7.34 -12.35
N ALA A 377 -27.87 -6.14 -12.91
CA ALA A 377 -27.12 -5.74 -14.11
C ALA A 377 -25.61 -5.64 -13.84
N VAL A 378 -25.23 -5.16 -12.65
CA VAL A 378 -23.82 -5.11 -12.23
C VAL A 378 -23.28 -6.51 -11.93
N LEU A 379 -24.09 -7.34 -11.26
CA LEU A 379 -23.74 -8.74 -10.97
C LEU A 379 -23.52 -9.57 -12.25
N ASP A 380 -24.43 -9.43 -13.23
CA ASP A 380 -24.30 -10.07 -14.56
C ASP A 380 -23.04 -9.59 -15.29
N SER A 381 -22.71 -8.30 -15.15
CA SER A 381 -21.49 -7.73 -15.73
C SER A 381 -20.24 -8.32 -15.08
N GLN A 382 -20.23 -8.48 -13.76
CA GLN A 382 -19.09 -9.02 -13.02
C GLN A 382 -18.86 -10.48 -13.43
N GLN A 383 -19.95 -11.27 -13.51
CA GLN A 383 -19.87 -12.65 -13.97
C GLN A 383 -19.37 -12.76 -15.41
N ALA A 384 -19.78 -11.87 -16.31
CA ALA A 384 -19.26 -11.85 -17.68
C ALA A 384 -17.76 -11.54 -17.74
N GLY A 385 -17.27 -10.63 -16.89
CA GLY A 385 -15.84 -10.36 -16.73
C GLY A 385 -15.07 -11.60 -16.25
N PHE A 386 -15.60 -12.28 -15.23
CA PHE A 386 -15.01 -13.51 -14.70
C PHE A 386 -14.99 -14.64 -15.72
N ASP A 387 -16.08 -14.83 -16.46
CA ASP A 387 -16.17 -15.83 -17.52
C ASP A 387 -15.21 -15.52 -18.67
N ALA A 388 -14.87 -14.25 -18.91
CA ALA A 388 -13.89 -13.83 -19.91
C ALA A 388 -12.45 -13.99 -19.43
N ALA A 389 -12.19 -13.91 -18.13
CA ALA A 389 -10.89 -14.13 -17.52
C ALA A 389 -10.50 -15.61 -17.60
N LYS A 390 -9.89 -16.02 -18.71
CA LYS A 390 -9.39 -17.40 -18.91
C LYS A 390 -7.89 -17.41 -19.17
N PRO A 391 -7.18 -18.51 -18.86
CA PRO A 391 -5.78 -18.67 -19.27
C PRO A 391 -5.60 -18.39 -20.76
N GLY A 392 -4.73 -17.44 -21.10
CA GLY A 392 -4.46 -17.04 -22.49
C GLY A 392 -5.44 -16.05 -23.13
N ALA A 393 -6.53 -15.66 -22.43
CA ALA A 393 -7.31 -14.48 -22.79
C ALA A 393 -6.44 -13.21 -22.63
N THR A 394 -6.78 -12.15 -23.35
CA THR A 394 -6.12 -10.85 -23.17
C THR A 394 -6.72 -10.17 -21.94
N TYR A 395 -5.93 -9.47 -21.13
CA TYR A 395 -6.44 -8.81 -19.91
C TYR A 395 -7.62 -7.87 -20.19
N SER A 396 -7.57 -7.11 -21.27
CA SER A 396 -8.66 -6.24 -21.73
C SER A 396 -9.96 -6.95 -22.11
N ASP A 397 -9.95 -8.28 -22.33
CA ASP A 397 -11.17 -9.05 -22.60
C ASP A 397 -12.14 -9.00 -21.41
N ILE A 398 -11.63 -8.89 -20.17
CA ILE A 398 -12.44 -8.68 -18.95
C ILE A 398 -13.23 -7.37 -19.08
N HIS A 399 -12.54 -6.28 -19.43
CA HIS A 399 -13.16 -4.97 -19.61
C HIS A 399 -14.22 -4.98 -20.71
N HIS A 400 -13.91 -5.57 -21.86
CA HIS A 400 -14.85 -5.66 -22.98
C HIS A 400 -16.11 -6.47 -22.62
N ALA A 401 -15.97 -7.58 -21.89
CA ALA A 401 -17.09 -8.39 -21.46
C ALA A 401 -18.03 -7.62 -20.50
N CYS A 402 -17.46 -6.97 -19.48
CA CYS A 402 -18.23 -6.13 -18.56
C CYS A 402 -18.95 -4.98 -19.28
N MET A 403 -18.22 -4.18 -20.08
CA MET A 403 -18.80 -3.03 -20.78
C MET A 403 -19.96 -3.44 -21.69
N ARG A 404 -19.84 -4.59 -22.36
CA ARG A 404 -20.89 -5.09 -23.25
C ARG A 404 -22.18 -5.39 -22.51
N VAL A 405 -22.11 -6.05 -21.35
CA VAL A 405 -23.30 -6.30 -20.51
C VAL A 405 -23.92 -4.99 -20.06
N ILE A 406 -23.14 -4.06 -19.55
CA ILE A 406 -23.64 -2.76 -19.10
C ILE A 406 -24.28 -1.97 -20.24
N ALA A 407 -23.62 -1.88 -21.40
CA ALA A 407 -24.16 -1.19 -22.57
C ALA A 407 -25.49 -1.82 -23.03
N GLN A 408 -25.57 -3.15 -23.07
CA GLN A 408 -26.81 -3.86 -23.41
C GLN A 408 -27.94 -3.55 -22.41
N ARG A 409 -27.65 -3.59 -21.10
CA ARG A 409 -28.65 -3.28 -20.05
C ARG A 409 -29.16 -1.84 -20.16
N LEU A 410 -28.26 -0.87 -20.34
CA LEU A 410 -28.61 0.54 -20.52
C LEU A 410 -29.43 0.77 -21.78
N HIS A 411 -29.12 0.06 -22.88
CA HIS A 411 -29.89 0.10 -24.12
C HIS A 411 -31.30 -0.48 -23.93
N ASP A 412 -31.41 -1.66 -23.30
CA ASP A 412 -32.69 -2.33 -23.06
C ASP A 412 -33.62 -1.50 -22.16
N TRP A 413 -33.06 -0.69 -21.26
CA TRP A 413 -33.81 0.25 -20.42
C TRP A 413 -34.13 1.57 -21.13
N GLY A 414 -33.65 1.75 -22.36
CA GLY A 414 -33.82 2.98 -23.13
C GLY A 414 -33.04 4.17 -22.58
N ILE A 415 -32.04 3.95 -21.71
CA ILE A 415 -31.14 4.98 -21.20
C ILE A 415 -30.11 5.33 -22.28
N LEU A 416 -29.45 4.31 -22.82
CA LEU A 416 -28.55 4.44 -23.96
C LEU A 416 -29.39 4.61 -25.24
N LYS A 417 -29.24 5.74 -25.93
CA LYS A 417 -30.08 6.13 -27.09
C LYS A 417 -29.53 5.67 -28.44
N VAL A 418 -28.27 5.27 -28.46
CA VAL A 418 -27.57 4.71 -29.63
C VAL A 418 -27.58 3.19 -29.54
N ASP A 419 -27.25 2.50 -30.64
CA ASP A 419 -27.12 1.06 -30.59
C ASP A 419 -25.89 0.62 -29.74
N VAL A 420 -25.89 -0.64 -29.34
CA VAL A 420 -24.86 -1.19 -28.44
C VAL A 420 -23.48 -1.19 -29.10
N GLU A 421 -23.38 -1.46 -30.39
CA GLU A 421 -22.08 -1.51 -31.10
C GLU A 421 -21.51 -0.11 -31.33
N GLU A 422 -22.35 0.86 -31.67
CA GLU A 422 -22.00 2.28 -31.72
C GLU A 422 -21.47 2.71 -30.36
N SER A 423 -22.14 2.34 -29.27
CA SER A 423 -21.66 2.72 -27.94
C SER A 423 -20.35 2.08 -27.53
N LEU A 424 -20.10 0.83 -27.94
CA LEU A 424 -18.85 0.13 -27.63
C LEU A 424 -17.71 0.51 -28.56
N SER A 425 -17.98 1.21 -29.67
CA SER A 425 -16.96 1.68 -30.59
C SER A 425 -15.99 2.68 -29.95
N PRO A 426 -14.75 2.80 -30.45
CA PRO A 426 -13.79 3.80 -29.98
C PRO A 426 -14.30 5.24 -30.04
N GLU A 427 -15.14 5.56 -31.03
CA GLU A 427 -15.69 6.90 -31.24
C GLU A 427 -16.95 7.19 -30.42
N GLY A 428 -17.77 6.16 -30.13
CA GLY A 428 -19.06 6.35 -29.46
C GLY A 428 -18.94 6.48 -27.95
N GLN A 429 -18.48 5.42 -27.28
CA GLN A 429 -18.22 5.33 -25.84
C GLN A 429 -19.31 5.87 -24.89
N GLN A 430 -20.56 6.06 -25.34
CA GLN A 430 -21.57 6.80 -24.57
C GLN A 430 -21.98 6.10 -23.26
N HIS A 431 -21.88 4.76 -23.20
CA HIS A 431 -22.09 3.97 -21.98
C HIS A 431 -21.18 4.42 -20.82
N ARG A 432 -19.98 4.96 -21.12
CA ARG A 432 -19.03 5.43 -20.11
C ARG A 432 -19.51 6.62 -19.29
N ARG A 433 -20.63 7.27 -19.68
CA ARG A 433 -21.29 8.26 -18.82
C ARG A 433 -21.70 7.69 -17.46
N TRP A 434 -22.07 6.40 -17.41
CA TRP A 434 -22.56 5.74 -16.19
C TRP A 434 -21.62 4.65 -15.65
N ILE A 435 -20.52 4.38 -16.35
CA ILE A 435 -19.39 3.54 -15.91
C ILE A 435 -18.08 4.08 -16.49
N ALA A 436 -17.47 5.04 -15.80
CA ALA A 436 -16.28 5.72 -16.31
C ALA A 436 -14.96 5.00 -16.00
N CYS A 437 -14.93 4.23 -14.90
CA CYS A 437 -13.74 3.54 -14.41
C CYS A 437 -13.40 2.29 -15.24
N GLY A 438 -12.19 1.77 -15.03
CA GLY A 438 -11.87 0.39 -15.39
C GLY A 438 -12.72 -0.58 -14.57
N VAL A 439 -12.70 -1.85 -14.94
CA VAL A 439 -13.44 -2.91 -14.22
C VAL A 439 -12.53 -3.99 -13.65
N ALA A 440 -11.21 -3.79 -13.76
CA ALA A 440 -10.20 -4.71 -13.29
C ALA A 440 -8.85 -4.00 -13.21
N HIS A 441 -8.13 -4.24 -12.13
CA HIS A 441 -6.71 -3.94 -11.98
C HIS A 441 -6.00 -5.07 -11.26
N HIS A 442 -4.68 -5.18 -11.46
CA HIS A 442 -3.85 -6.05 -10.64
C HIS A 442 -3.87 -5.62 -9.17
N LEU A 443 -3.75 -6.60 -8.28
CA LEU A 443 -3.79 -6.44 -6.83
C LEU A 443 -2.64 -7.20 -6.19
N GLY A 444 -2.05 -6.64 -5.12
CA GLY A 444 -0.96 -7.28 -4.37
C GLY A 444 -0.49 -6.41 -3.22
N LEU A 445 0.81 -6.08 -3.23
CA LEU A 445 1.39 -5.14 -2.25
C LEU A 445 0.87 -3.71 -2.42
N ASP A 446 0.39 -3.34 -3.59
CA ASP A 446 -0.34 -2.07 -3.79
C ASP A 446 -1.76 -2.44 -4.23
N VAL A 447 -2.77 -1.66 -3.82
CA VAL A 447 -4.17 -1.85 -4.26
C VAL A 447 -4.28 -1.82 -5.79
N HIS A 448 -3.66 -0.81 -6.41
CA HIS A 448 -3.46 -0.73 -7.85
C HIS A 448 -2.03 -1.19 -8.18
N ASP A 449 -1.82 -2.51 -8.17
CA ASP A 449 -0.52 -3.13 -8.40
C ASP A 449 -0.07 -3.00 -9.87
N CYS A 450 1.24 -3.16 -10.09
CA CYS A 450 1.86 -3.12 -11.41
C CYS A 450 1.61 -1.79 -12.18
N ALA A 451 1.45 -0.67 -11.47
CA ALA A 451 1.05 0.63 -12.05
C ALA A 451 2.00 1.20 -13.12
N GLN A 452 3.25 0.76 -13.17
CA GLN A 452 4.24 1.21 -14.17
C GLN A 452 4.39 0.24 -15.34
N ALA A 453 3.57 -0.81 -15.40
CA ALA A 453 3.56 -1.73 -16.53
C ALA A 453 3.10 -1.02 -17.81
N ARG A 454 3.73 -1.37 -18.94
CA ARG A 454 3.30 -0.91 -20.26
C ARG A 454 1.97 -1.53 -20.66
N TYR A 455 1.26 -0.89 -21.58
CA TYR A 455 -0.02 -1.37 -22.08
C TYR A 455 0.07 -2.81 -22.60
N GLU A 456 1.07 -3.12 -23.42
CA GLU A 456 1.32 -4.46 -23.98
C GLU A 456 1.65 -5.53 -22.94
N SER A 457 2.14 -5.12 -21.76
CA SER A 457 2.47 -5.98 -20.63
C SER A 457 1.36 -6.03 -19.57
N TYR A 458 0.28 -5.26 -19.74
CA TYR A 458 -0.86 -5.18 -18.82
C TYR A 458 -2.16 -5.43 -19.60
N GLN A 459 -2.82 -4.38 -20.10
CA GLN A 459 -4.11 -4.46 -20.79
C GLN A 459 -4.07 -5.30 -22.07
N GLY A 460 -2.94 -5.27 -22.79
CA GLY A 460 -2.67 -6.07 -23.98
C GLY A 460 -2.00 -7.42 -23.69
N ALA A 461 -1.64 -7.70 -22.44
CA ALA A 461 -0.99 -8.95 -22.07
C ALA A 461 -1.97 -10.11 -21.96
N LYS A 462 -1.41 -11.32 -22.02
CA LYS A 462 -2.17 -12.54 -21.75
C LYS A 462 -2.30 -12.76 -20.26
N ILE A 463 -3.51 -13.11 -19.83
CA ILE A 463 -3.76 -13.55 -18.46
C ILE A 463 -3.01 -14.86 -18.24
N ALA A 464 -2.20 -14.89 -17.18
CA ALA A 464 -1.37 -16.02 -16.80
C ALA A 464 -1.68 -16.49 -15.38
N THR A 465 -1.39 -17.77 -15.11
CA THR A 465 -1.50 -18.36 -13.77
C THR A 465 -0.64 -17.60 -12.76
N GLY A 466 -1.18 -17.40 -11.56
CA GLY A 466 -0.57 -16.64 -10.47
C GLY A 466 -0.90 -15.13 -10.51
N MET A 467 -1.53 -14.62 -11.56
CA MET A 467 -2.06 -13.25 -11.54
C MET A 467 -3.19 -13.13 -10.52
N VAL A 468 -3.13 -12.08 -9.69
CA VAL A 468 -4.24 -11.63 -8.85
C VAL A 468 -4.72 -10.26 -9.33
N PHE A 469 -6.03 -10.10 -9.47
CA PHE A 469 -6.67 -8.89 -9.97
C PHE A 469 -8.12 -8.78 -9.48
N THR A 470 -8.67 -7.58 -9.49
CA THR A 470 -10.08 -7.30 -9.18
C THR A 470 -10.98 -7.50 -10.40
N ILE A 471 -12.27 -7.75 -10.16
CA ILE A 471 -13.34 -7.56 -11.16
C ILE A 471 -14.46 -6.73 -10.53
N GLU A 472 -14.54 -5.46 -10.92
CA GLU A 472 -15.27 -4.40 -10.20
C GLU A 472 -16.21 -3.52 -11.07
N PRO A 473 -17.09 -4.10 -11.91
CA PRO A 473 -18.04 -3.28 -12.66
C PRO A 473 -18.98 -2.51 -11.73
N GLY A 474 -19.51 -1.40 -12.25
CA GLY A 474 -20.48 -0.59 -11.53
C GLY A 474 -21.42 0.22 -12.41
N LEU A 475 -22.44 0.80 -11.79
CA LEU A 475 -23.37 1.75 -12.41
C LEU A 475 -23.52 2.96 -11.49
N TYR A 476 -23.25 4.14 -12.03
CA TYR A 476 -23.18 5.38 -11.28
C TYR A 476 -24.10 6.43 -11.91
N PHE A 477 -25.28 6.59 -11.32
CA PHE A 477 -26.30 7.54 -11.75
C PHE A 477 -26.23 8.79 -10.89
N ALA A 478 -25.41 9.76 -11.30
CA ALA A 478 -25.27 11.01 -10.56
C ALA A 478 -26.62 11.70 -10.31
N LYS A 479 -26.80 12.27 -9.12
CA LYS A 479 -28.05 12.91 -8.70
C LYS A 479 -28.55 13.98 -9.68
N ASN A 480 -27.62 14.71 -10.30
CA ASN A 480 -27.90 15.80 -11.23
C ASN A 480 -27.91 15.36 -12.70
N ASP A 481 -27.89 14.06 -13.00
CA ASP A 481 -27.97 13.59 -14.38
C ASP A 481 -29.42 13.66 -14.90
N MET A 482 -29.67 14.66 -15.75
CA MET A 482 -30.99 14.88 -16.36
C MET A 482 -31.25 13.99 -17.59
N LEU A 483 -30.28 13.19 -18.05
CA LEU A 483 -30.45 12.24 -19.16
C LEU A 483 -31.13 10.93 -18.74
N ILE A 484 -31.22 10.68 -17.42
CA ILE A 484 -31.85 9.51 -16.85
C ILE A 484 -33.17 9.86 -16.14
N PRO A 485 -34.10 8.90 -16.03
CA PRO A 485 -35.30 9.03 -15.20
C PRO A 485 -34.97 9.44 -13.76
N GLU A 486 -35.89 10.17 -13.13
CA GLU A 486 -35.69 10.73 -11.79
C GLU A 486 -35.47 9.64 -10.73
N GLU A 487 -36.16 8.50 -10.88
CA GLU A 487 -36.05 7.35 -9.98
C GLU A 487 -34.69 6.64 -9.99
N LEU A 488 -33.84 6.90 -10.99
CA LEU A 488 -32.48 6.33 -11.07
C LEU A 488 -31.42 7.26 -10.45
N ARG A 489 -31.74 8.55 -10.30
CA ARG A 489 -30.76 9.56 -9.88
C ARG A 489 -30.34 9.32 -8.43
N GLY A 490 -29.04 9.45 -8.17
CA GLY A 490 -28.45 9.22 -6.85
C GLY A 490 -28.14 7.76 -6.56
N ILE A 491 -28.29 6.85 -7.53
CA ILE A 491 -27.99 5.42 -7.33
C ILE A 491 -26.58 5.10 -7.83
N GLY A 492 -25.73 4.61 -6.94
CA GLY A 492 -24.43 4.01 -7.26
C GLY A 492 -24.39 2.56 -6.81
N ILE A 493 -23.91 1.67 -7.66
CA ILE A 493 -23.72 0.25 -7.36
C ILE A 493 -22.36 -0.17 -7.91
N ARG A 494 -21.53 -0.78 -7.07
CA ARG A 494 -20.33 -1.53 -7.47
C ARG A 494 -20.35 -2.88 -6.76
N ILE A 495 -19.91 -3.91 -7.47
CA ILE A 495 -19.69 -5.26 -6.95
C ILE A 495 -18.30 -5.67 -7.42
N GLU A 496 -17.43 -5.95 -6.47
CA GLU A 496 -16.02 -6.18 -6.73
C GLU A 496 -15.50 -7.36 -5.94
N ASP A 497 -14.75 -8.22 -6.61
CA ASP A 497 -14.13 -9.38 -5.99
C ASP A 497 -12.71 -9.55 -6.49
N ASP A 498 -11.90 -10.13 -5.61
CA ASP A 498 -10.54 -10.52 -5.90
C ASP A 498 -10.54 -11.89 -6.58
N VAL A 499 -9.76 -11.98 -7.66
CA VAL A 499 -9.63 -13.17 -8.50
C VAL A 499 -8.17 -13.62 -8.53
N LEU A 500 -7.95 -14.90 -8.25
CA LEU A 500 -6.70 -15.58 -8.54
C LEU A 500 -6.84 -16.36 -9.84
N MET A 501 -5.96 -16.11 -10.81
CA MET A 501 -5.85 -16.97 -11.98
C MET A 501 -5.06 -18.24 -11.63
N THR A 502 -5.72 -19.39 -11.67
CA THR A 502 -5.09 -20.71 -11.46
C THR A 502 -4.75 -21.38 -12.80
N GLU A 503 -4.23 -22.60 -12.78
CA GLU A 503 -4.06 -23.41 -14.00
C GLU A 503 -5.42 -23.86 -14.57
N ASP A 504 -6.42 -24.07 -13.71
CA ASP A 504 -7.77 -24.53 -14.07
C ASP A 504 -8.71 -23.39 -14.45
N GLY A 505 -8.28 -22.14 -14.30
CA GLY A 505 -9.06 -20.94 -14.57
C GLY A 505 -9.13 -19.96 -13.39
N PRO A 506 -10.00 -18.94 -13.46
CA PRO A 506 -10.13 -17.95 -12.40
C PRO A 506 -10.81 -18.56 -11.17
N GLU A 507 -10.35 -18.17 -9.99
CA GLU A 507 -10.93 -18.50 -8.69
C GLU A 507 -11.34 -17.20 -7.99
N TRP A 508 -12.60 -17.11 -7.55
CA TRP A 508 -13.02 -16.10 -6.59
C TRP A 508 -12.39 -16.37 -5.23
N ILE A 509 -11.33 -15.65 -4.86
CA ILE A 509 -10.69 -15.83 -3.55
C ILE A 509 -11.49 -15.14 -2.44
N SER A 510 -12.35 -14.18 -2.79
CA SER A 510 -13.30 -13.49 -1.91
C SER A 510 -14.73 -14.05 -1.93
N LYS A 511 -14.92 -15.30 -2.41
CA LYS A 511 -16.24 -15.93 -2.54
C LYS A 511 -17.07 -15.99 -1.24
N ASP A 512 -16.41 -15.96 -0.08
CA ASP A 512 -17.06 -16.05 1.23
C ASP A 512 -17.61 -14.69 1.71
N ILE A 513 -17.43 -13.62 0.92
CA ILE A 513 -18.09 -12.32 1.09
C ILE A 513 -19.32 -12.29 0.15
N PRO A 514 -20.56 -12.43 0.67
CA PRO A 514 -21.76 -12.58 -0.16
C PRO A 514 -21.97 -11.45 -1.17
N LYS A 515 -22.34 -11.81 -2.40
CA LYS A 515 -22.74 -10.86 -3.46
C LYS A 515 -24.04 -11.22 -4.17
N GLU A 516 -24.52 -12.45 -4.06
CA GLU A 516 -25.84 -12.78 -4.61
C GLU A 516 -26.94 -12.07 -3.81
N ILE A 517 -27.98 -11.57 -4.48
CA ILE A 517 -29.01 -10.72 -3.87
C ILE A 517 -29.59 -11.35 -2.59
N ASP A 518 -29.97 -12.62 -2.66
CA ASP A 518 -30.59 -13.32 -1.52
C ASP A 518 -29.58 -13.59 -0.39
N GLU A 519 -28.31 -13.83 -0.74
CA GLU A 519 -27.24 -14.06 0.23
C GLU A 519 -26.86 -12.76 0.95
N VAL A 520 -26.79 -11.64 0.24
CA VAL A 520 -26.57 -10.30 0.83
C VAL A 520 -27.69 -9.97 1.82
N GLU A 521 -28.95 -10.16 1.43
CA GLU A 521 -30.08 -9.92 2.33
C GLU A 521 -30.06 -10.85 3.57
N ALA A 522 -29.68 -12.12 3.40
CA ALA A 522 -29.54 -13.08 4.50
C ALA A 522 -28.37 -12.73 5.42
N TRP A 523 -27.25 -12.31 4.86
CA TRP A 523 -26.04 -11.90 5.59
C TRP A 523 -26.32 -10.68 6.46
N MET A 524 -26.93 -9.64 5.90
CA MET A 524 -27.37 -8.47 6.65
C MET A 524 -28.31 -8.84 7.81
N ALA A 525 -29.29 -9.71 7.56
CA ALA A 525 -30.22 -10.16 8.59
C ALA A 525 -29.51 -10.94 9.72
N GLN A 526 -28.55 -11.80 9.38
CA GLN A 526 -27.75 -12.54 10.35
C GLN A 526 -26.91 -11.59 11.22
N ARG A 527 -26.19 -10.64 10.62
CA ARG A 527 -25.32 -9.70 11.34
C ARG A 527 -26.12 -8.73 12.22
N ALA A 528 -27.27 -8.26 11.76
CA ALA A 528 -28.16 -7.43 12.57
C ALA A 528 -28.70 -8.17 13.81
N ALA A 529 -28.82 -9.50 13.76
CA ALA A 529 -29.29 -10.31 14.89
C ALA A 529 -28.19 -10.65 15.90
N ALA A 530 -26.93 -10.78 15.46
CA ALA A 530 -25.79 -11.20 16.29
C ALA A 530 -25.40 -10.20 17.41
N LYS A 531 -25.92 -8.98 17.38
CA LYS A 531 -25.61 -7.90 18.35
C LYS A 531 -26.74 -7.60 19.34
N LYS A 532 -27.79 -8.43 19.36
CA LYS A 532 -28.80 -8.48 20.44
C LYS A 532 -28.38 -9.50 21.48
#